data_AF-A0AAU3KFW9-F1
#
_entry.id   AF-A0AAU3KFW9-F1
#
_cell.length_a   1.000
_cell.length_b   1.000
_cell.length_c   1.000
_cell.angle_alpha   90.00
_cell.angle_beta   90.00
_cell.angle_gamma   90.00
#
_symmetry.space_group_name_H-M   'P 1'
#
loop_
_entity.id
_entity.type
_entity.pdbx_description
1 polymer ?
#
loop_
_entity_poly.entity_id
_entity_poly.type
_entity_poly.pdbx_seq_one_letter_code
_entity_poly.pdbx_strand_id
1 'polypeptide(L)'
;MTDTLDRAVAALGRLEGRIMRLVWTSAVATEFVVRDIGDLVPELAYTTVMTTLRRLADKGLLHAEARVGHRAHTYRAAGTPADYLAAASRREAGEVVARYGDAALAAFAARLGELTDEQRRRLRELGS
;
A
#
# COMPACT_ATOMS: atom_id res chain seq x y z
N MET A 1 -7.27 -0.81 -13.25
CA MET A 1 -6.04 -0.27 -12.61
C MET A 1 -6.32 0.91 -11.69
N THR A 2 -7.12 1.92 -12.09
CA THR A 2 -7.44 3.09 -11.25
C THR A 2 -8.10 2.72 -9.91
N ASP A 3 -9.08 1.80 -9.92
CA ASP A 3 -9.77 1.34 -8.70
C ASP A 3 -8.82 0.71 -7.65
N THR A 4 -7.88 -0.13 -8.09
CA THR A 4 -6.92 -0.78 -7.17
C THR A 4 -6.00 0.24 -6.50
N LEU A 5 -5.48 1.20 -7.27
CA LEU A 5 -4.66 2.28 -6.74
C LEU A 5 -5.44 3.12 -5.72
N ASP A 6 -6.67 3.50 -6.06
CA ASP A 6 -7.49 4.35 -5.20
C ASP A 6 -7.84 3.66 -3.87
N ARG A 7 -8.17 2.36 -3.90
CA ARG A 7 -8.40 1.56 -2.68
C ARG A 7 -7.14 1.41 -1.84
N ALA A 8 -5.99 1.13 -2.47
CA ALA A 8 -4.71 1.05 -1.78
C ALA A 8 -4.34 2.37 -1.09
N VAL A 9 -4.52 3.49 -1.78
CA VAL A 9 -4.27 4.83 -1.23
C VAL A 9 -5.24 5.16 -0.08
N ALA A 10 -6.52 4.78 -0.20
CA ALA A 10 -7.52 5.02 0.83
C ALA A 10 -7.31 4.20 2.12
N ALA A 11 -6.66 3.03 2.02
CA ALA A 11 -6.29 2.21 3.18
C ALA A 11 -5.06 2.76 3.94
N LEU A 12 -4.32 3.72 3.36
CA LEU A 12 -3.19 4.39 4.00
C LEU A 12 -3.63 5.67 4.71
N GLY A 13 -2.80 6.15 5.65
CA GLY A 13 -3.00 7.48 6.23
C GLY A 13 -2.93 8.57 5.16
N ARG A 14 -3.66 9.69 5.33
CA ARG A 14 -3.79 10.76 4.29
C ARG A 14 -2.47 11.14 3.60
N LEU A 15 -1.43 11.39 4.38
CA LEU A 15 -0.14 11.81 3.82
C LEU A 15 0.65 10.64 3.20
N GLU A 16 0.61 9.47 3.82
CA GLU A 16 1.23 8.25 3.32
C GLU A 16 0.63 7.85 1.97
N GLY A 17 -0.71 7.85 1.87
CA GLY A 17 -1.42 7.55 0.64
C GLY A 17 -1.12 8.56 -0.46
N ARG A 18 -0.99 9.85 -0.12
CA ARG A 18 -0.59 10.88 -1.10
C ARG A 18 0.82 10.63 -1.65
N ILE A 19 1.79 10.32 -0.79
CA ILE A 19 3.17 10.02 -1.23
C ILE A 19 3.20 8.72 -2.03
N MET A 20 2.57 7.65 -1.55
CA MET A 20 2.55 6.37 -2.25
C MET A 20 1.84 6.44 -3.60
N ARG A 21 0.84 7.33 -3.76
CA ARG A 21 0.25 7.60 -5.07
C ARG A 21 1.32 8.09 -6.05
N LEU A 22 2.14 9.09 -5.67
CA LEU A 22 3.21 9.62 -6.53
C LEU A 22 4.21 8.52 -6.91
N VAL A 23 4.57 7.67 -5.94
CA VAL A 23 5.50 6.55 -6.15
C VAL A 23 4.90 5.51 -7.10
N TRP A 24 3.67 5.06 -6.86
CA TRP A 24 3.04 4.01 -7.66
C TRP A 24 2.61 4.47 -9.06
N THR A 25 2.34 5.76 -9.27
CA THR A 25 2.05 6.31 -10.60
C THR A 25 3.30 6.71 -11.37
N SER A 26 4.51 6.40 -10.85
CA SER A 26 5.79 6.82 -11.45
C SER A 26 5.89 8.34 -11.69
N ALA A 27 5.21 9.14 -10.86
CA ALA A 27 5.33 10.60 -10.88
C ALA A 27 6.69 11.06 -10.32
N VAL A 28 7.34 10.18 -9.55
CA VAL A 28 8.73 10.27 -9.13
C VAL A 28 9.51 9.11 -9.78
N ALA A 29 10.83 9.25 -9.90
CA ALA A 29 11.70 8.18 -10.38
C ALA A 29 11.57 6.89 -9.55
N THR A 30 11.85 5.74 -10.16
CA THR A 30 11.76 4.42 -9.50
C THR A 30 12.61 4.33 -8.24
N GLU A 31 13.79 4.94 -8.26
CA GLU A 31 14.62 5.18 -7.08
C GLU A 31 14.74 6.69 -6.87
N PHE A 32 14.46 7.15 -5.66
CA PHE A 32 14.33 8.57 -5.35
C PHE A 32 14.84 8.91 -3.95
N VAL A 33 15.11 10.18 -3.70
CA VAL A 33 15.46 10.72 -2.38
C VAL A 33 14.34 11.61 -1.83
N VAL A 34 14.45 12.02 -0.56
CA VAL A 34 13.48 12.91 0.11
C VAL A 34 13.19 14.18 -0.71
N ARG A 35 14.22 14.74 -1.36
CA ARG A 35 14.09 15.97 -2.16
C ARG A 35 13.14 15.79 -3.35
N ASP A 36 13.24 14.67 -4.06
CA ASP A 36 12.43 14.43 -5.27
C ASP A 36 10.93 14.39 -4.95
N ILE A 37 10.56 13.83 -3.79
CA ILE A 37 9.19 13.92 -3.29
C ILE A 37 8.87 15.35 -2.87
N GLY A 38 9.76 16.00 -2.11
CA GLY A 38 9.56 17.38 -1.65
C GLY A 38 9.27 18.37 -2.78
N ASP A 39 9.91 18.21 -3.93
CA ASP A 39 9.69 19.05 -5.12
C ASP A 39 8.28 18.84 -5.73
N LEU A 40 7.67 17.67 -5.55
CA LEU A 40 6.29 17.35 -5.97
C LEU A 40 5.23 17.75 -4.94
N VAL A 41 5.62 18.01 -3.69
CA VAL A 41 4.74 18.45 -2.60
C VAL A 41 5.35 19.65 -1.85
N PRO A 42 5.58 20.78 -2.55
CA PRO A 42 6.37 21.90 -2.03
C PRO A 42 5.76 22.58 -0.81
N GLU A 43 4.48 22.37 -0.52
CA GLU A 43 3.82 22.87 0.68
C GLU A 43 4.15 22.07 1.95
N LEU A 44 4.81 20.91 1.84
CA LEU A 44 5.25 20.12 2.99
C LEU A 44 6.69 20.45 3.37
N ALA A 45 6.93 20.59 4.68
CA ALA A 45 8.29 20.72 5.19
C ALA A 45 9.14 19.47 4.88
N TYR A 46 10.43 19.67 4.61
CA TYR A 46 11.38 18.58 4.30
C TYR A 46 11.34 17.44 5.33
N THR A 47 11.32 17.78 6.63
CA THR A 47 11.27 16.79 7.72
C THR A 47 9.96 16.01 7.76
N THR A 48 8.85 16.61 7.33
CA THR A 48 7.55 15.93 7.19
C THR A 48 7.61 14.87 6.09
N VAL A 49 8.19 15.20 4.94
CA VAL A 49 8.41 14.23 3.86
C VAL A 49 9.36 13.12 4.33
N MET A 50 10.51 13.50 4.91
CA MET A 50 11.50 12.56 5.43
C MET A 50 10.91 11.57 6.44
N THR A 51 10.18 12.06 7.43
CA THR A 51 9.57 11.21 8.48
C THR A 51 8.46 10.32 7.91
N THR A 52 7.71 10.79 6.92
CA THR A 52 6.70 9.96 6.25
C THR A 52 7.34 8.86 5.43
N LEU A 53 8.40 9.15 4.67
CA LEU A 53 9.13 8.14 3.91
C LEU A 53 9.75 7.07 4.82
N ARG A 54 10.30 7.48 5.97
CA ARG A 54 10.77 6.54 6.99
C ARG A 54 9.64 5.65 7.52
N ARG A 55 8.49 6.22 7.87
CA ARG A 55 7.32 5.44 8.34
C ARG A 55 6.82 4.45 7.28
N LEU A 56 6.82 4.86 6.02
CA LEU A 56 6.46 3.98 4.90
C LEU A 56 7.47 2.83 4.76
N ALA A 57 8.77 3.09 4.97
CA ALA A 57 9.79 2.05 5.00
C ALA A 57 9.65 1.12 6.21
N ASP A 58 9.38 1.66 7.40
CA ASP A 58 9.13 0.88 8.62
C ASP A 58 7.90 -0.04 8.45
N LYS A 59 6.91 0.40 7.67
CA LYS A 59 5.72 -0.39 7.29
C LYS A 59 5.98 -1.37 6.13
N GLY A 60 7.17 -1.36 5.54
CA GLY A 60 7.54 -2.22 4.42
C GLY A 60 6.93 -1.82 3.07
N LEU A 61 6.39 -0.60 2.92
CA LEU A 61 5.90 -0.10 1.63
C LEU A 61 7.02 0.46 0.75
N LEU A 62 8.12 0.89 1.36
CA LEU A 62 9.33 1.36 0.68
C LEU A 62 10.54 0.55 1.17
N HIS A 63 11.46 0.27 0.27
CA HIS A 63 12.83 -0.07 0.66
C HIS A 63 13.62 1.23 0.87
N ALA A 64 14.40 1.30 1.94
CA ALA A 64 15.31 2.42 2.21
C ALA A 64 16.74 1.91 2.23
N GLU A 65 17.60 2.51 1.41
CA GLU A 65 19.01 2.12 1.26
C GLU A 65 19.90 3.32 1.60
N ALA A 66 20.91 3.10 2.44
CA ALA A 66 21.92 4.11 2.74
C ALA A 66 23.02 4.02 1.67
N ARG A 67 23.22 5.07 0.89
CA ARG A 67 24.32 5.11 -0.09
C ARG A 67 25.62 5.55 0.58
N VAL A 68 26.67 4.73 0.45
CA VAL A 68 28.01 5.04 0.97
C VAL A 68 28.48 6.37 0.36
N GLY A 69 28.91 7.31 1.21
CA GLY A 69 29.35 8.64 0.78
C GLY A 69 28.24 9.69 0.59
N HIS A 70 26.97 9.32 0.73
CA HIS A 70 25.84 10.25 0.63
C HIS A 70 25.12 10.41 1.96
N ARG A 71 24.69 11.65 2.26
CA ARG A 71 23.92 11.96 3.48
C ARG A 71 22.44 11.57 3.40
N ALA A 72 21.92 11.32 2.20
CA ALA A 72 20.51 11.02 1.99
C ALA A 72 20.29 9.53 1.69
N HIS A 73 19.29 8.94 2.32
CA HIS A 73 18.78 7.62 1.97
C HIS A 73 18.08 7.66 0.61
N THR A 74 18.26 6.62 -0.18
CA THR A 74 17.42 6.36 -1.35
C THR A 74 16.26 5.45 -1.00
N TYR A 75 15.14 5.66 -1.70
CA TYR A 75 13.90 4.96 -1.52
C TYR A 75 13.42 4.38 -2.84
N ARG A 76 12.74 3.24 -2.78
CA ARG A 76 12.01 2.64 -3.90
C ARG A 76 10.79 1.89 -3.40
N ALA A 77 9.76 1.75 -4.24
CA ALA A 77 8.59 0.95 -3.90
C ALA A 77 8.98 -0.50 -3.57
N ALA A 78 8.41 -1.06 -2.50
CA ALA A 78 8.58 -2.47 -2.15
C ALA A 78 7.62 -3.41 -2.89
N GLY A 79 6.58 -2.85 -3.53
CA GLY A 79 5.59 -3.58 -4.29
C GLY A 79 4.59 -2.64 -4.96
N THR A 80 3.63 -3.22 -5.66
CA THR A 80 2.56 -2.52 -6.36
C THR A 80 1.40 -2.15 -5.44
N PRO A 81 0.46 -1.28 -5.85
CA PRO A 81 -0.78 -1.04 -5.11
C PRO A 81 -1.58 -2.33 -4.87
N ALA A 82 -1.55 -3.26 -5.83
CA ALA A 82 -2.24 -4.54 -5.72
C ALA A 82 -1.61 -5.43 -4.65
N ASP A 83 -0.28 -5.50 -4.59
CA ASP A 83 0.44 -6.27 -3.57
C ASP A 83 0.12 -5.75 -2.17
N TYR A 84 0.15 -4.43 -1.99
CA TYR A 84 -0.20 -3.79 -0.73
C TYR A 84 -1.65 -4.11 -0.33
N LEU A 85 -2.60 -3.92 -1.23
CA LEU A 85 -4.01 -4.17 -0.94
C LEU A 85 -4.26 -5.64 -0.60
N ALA A 86 -3.64 -6.57 -1.31
CA ALA A 86 -3.75 -8.00 -1.02
C ALA A 86 -3.15 -8.36 0.34
N ALA A 87 -1.98 -7.82 0.69
CA ALA A 87 -1.34 -8.05 1.99
C ALA A 87 -2.17 -7.45 3.14
N ALA A 88 -2.65 -6.21 2.98
CA ALA A 88 -3.52 -5.55 3.96
C ALA A 88 -4.82 -6.32 4.16
N SER A 89 -5.49 -6.74 3.07
CA SER A 89 -6.74 -7.52 3.13
C SER A 89 -6.55 -8.85 3.87
N ARG A 90 -5.45 -9.57 3.61
CA ARG A 90 -5.14 -10.83 4.30
C ARG A 90 -4.93 -10.62 5.80
N ARG A 91 -4.18 -9.58 6.17
CA ARG A 91 -3.93 -9.24 7.59
C ARG A 91 -5.24 -8.92 8.30
N GLU A 92 -6.07 -8.05 7.73
CA GLU A 92 -7.35 -7.65 8.32
C GLU A 92 -8.33 -8.82 8.42
N ALA A 93 -8.43 -9.66 7.38
CA ALA A 93 -9.22 -10.88 7.44
C ALA A 93 -8.73 -11.81 8.56
N GLY A 94 -7.41 -11.98 8.70
CA GLY A 94 -6.81 -12.74 9.80
C GLY A 94 -7.14 -12.18 11.18
N GLU A 95 -7.07 -10.85 11.35
CA GLU A 95 -7.43 -10.17 12.61
C GLU A 95 -8.91 -10.36 12.97
N VAL A 96 -9.80 -10.31 11.96
CA VAL A 96 -11.25 -10.57 12.15
C VAL A 96 -11.48 -12.02 12.58
N VAL A 97 -10.84 -12.99 11.91
CA VAL A 97 -10.93 -14.41 12.30
C VAL A 97 -10.35 -14.64 13.69
N ALA A 98 -9.20 -14.06 14.02
CA ALA A 98 -8.61 -14.18 15.36
C ALA A 98 -9.51 -13.62 16.47
N ARG A 99 -10.29 -12.56 16.17
CA ARG A 99 -11.19 -11.92 17.14
C ARG A 99 -12.51 -12.68 17.33
N TYR A 100 -13.07 -13.26 16.26
CA TYR A 100 -14.44 -13.80 16.28
C TYR A 100 -14.53 -15.31 15.99
N GLY A 101 -13.42 -15.97 15.67
CA GLY A 101 -13.36 -17.41 15.41
C GLY A 101 -14.32 -17.86 14.29
N ASP A 102 -14.99 -18.99 14.52
CA ASP A 102 -15.88 -19.64 13.55
C ASP A 102 -17.04 -18.74 13.10
N ALA A 103 -17.46 -17.77 13.92
CA ALA A 103 -18.51 -16.83 13.54
C ALA A 103 -18.09 -15.94 12.35
N ALA A 104 -16.82 -15.50 12.32
CA ALA A 104 -16.29 -14.76 11.18
C ALA A 104 -16.17 -15.64 9.92
N LEU A 105 -15.72 -16.89 10.09
CA LEU A 105 -15.61 -17.84 8.97
C LEU A 105 -16.99 -18.15 8.37
N ALA A 106 -18.00 -18.38 9.20
CA ALA A 106 -19.38 -18.58 8.76
C ALA A 106 -19.93 -17.35 8.02
N ALA A 107 -19.68 -16.14 8.52
CA ALA A 107 -20.08 -14.91 7.85
C ALA A 107 -19.39 -14.75 6.47
N PHE A 108 -18.10 -15.04 6.37
CA PHE A 108 -17.39 -15.03 5.09
C PHE A 108 -17.93 -16.09 4.12
N ALA A 109 -18.17 -17.31 4.59
CA ALA A 109 -18.74 -18.37 3.77
C ALA A 109 -20.13 -18.00 3.22
N ALA A 110 -21.00 -17.41 4.04
CA ALA A 110 -22.30 -16.91 3.61
C ALA A 110 -22.17 -15.86 2.50
N ARG A 111 -21.28 -14.88 2.66
CA ARG A 111 -21.03 -13.85 1.64
C ARG A 111 -20.45 -14.41 0.35
N LEU A 112 -19.57 -15.43 0.42
CA LEU A 112 -19.07 -16.13 -0.77
C LEU A 112 -20.20 -16.91 -1.47
N GLY A 113 -21.15 -17.45 -0.71
CA GLY A 113 -22.36 -18.10 -1.23
C GLY A 113 -23.27 -17.14 -2.01
N GLU A 114 -23.35 -15.89 -1.59
CA GLU A 114 -24.17 -14.84 -2.22
C GLU A 114 -23.56 -14.23 -3.50
N LEU A 115 -22.32 -14.59 -3.84
CA LEU A 115 -21.66 -14.04 -5.03
C LEU A 115 -22.40 -14.42 -6.32
N THR A 116 -22.52 -13.46 -7.24
CA THR A 116 -22.94 -13.72 -8.61
C THR A 116 -21.90 -14.56 -9.35
N ASP A 117 -22.30 -15.26 -10.41
CA ASP A 117 -21.37 -16.05 -11.21
C ASP A 117 -20.25 -15.20 -11.83
N GLU A 118 -20.54 -13.94 -12.13
CA GLU A 118 -19.55 -12.97 -12.60
C GLU A 118 -18.52 -12.65 -11.52
N GLN A 119 -18.95 -12.41 -10.28
CA GLN A 119 -18.03 -12.17 -9.16
C GLN A 119 -17.19 -13.42 -8.85
N ARG A 120 -17.77 -14.62 -8.93
CA ARG A 120 -17.03 -15.88 -8.74
C ARG A 120 -15.99 -16.10 -9.84
N ARG A 121 -16.29 -15.77 -11.10
CA ARG A 121 -15.31 -15.81 -12.20
C ARG A 121 -14.14 -14.88 -11.94
N ARG A 122 -14.43 -13.60 -11.62
CA ARG A 122 -13.38 -12.61 -11.33
C ARG A 122 -12.48 -13.02 -10.17
N LEU A 123 -13.04 -13.60 -9.10
CA LEU A 123 -12.23 -14.09 -7.98
C LEU A 123 -11.31 -15.27 -8.34
N ARG A 124 -11.74 -16.16 -9.24
CA ARG A 124 -10.88 -17.26 -9.73
C ARG A 124 -9.71 -16.75 -10.58
N GLU A 125 -9.95 -15.70 -11.36
CA GLU A 125 -8.92 -15.04 -12.15
C GLU A 125 -7.91 -14.28 -11.28
N LEU A 126 -8.33 -13.77 -10.12
CA LEU A 126 -7.45 -13.11 -9.15
C LEU A 126 -6.64 -14.07 -8.27
N GLY A 127 -7.02 -15.35 -8.21
CA GLY A 127 -6.39 -16.38 -7.39
C GLY A 127 -5.51 -17.37 -8.15
N SER A 128 -5.42 -17.25 -9.48
CA SER A 128 -4.44 -17.96 -10.34
C SER A 128 -3.17 -17.13 -10.51
#